data_AF-A0A9P4YI82-F1
#
_entry.id   AF-A0A9P4YI82-F1
#
_cell.length_a   1.000
_cell.length_b   1.000
_cell.length_c   1.000
_cell.angle_alpha   90.00
_cell.angle_beta   90.00
_cell.angle_gamma   90.00
#
_symmetry.space_group_name_H-M   'P 1'
#
loop_
_entity.id
_entity.type
_entity.pdbx_description
1 polymer ?
#
loop_
_entity_poly.entity_id
_entity_poly.type
_entity_poly.pdbx_seq_one_letter_code
_entity_poly.pdbx_strand_id
1 'polypeptide(L)'
;MSPSLWTAAIHLAGKSASTVKREDLDAAIGVWRRMEHEGNISSSSVAFNILFDLAIKSGQFRVAERIIADMKKRKAKFSRFGRVAQIFFNGLKGNARGVRRAYDDFIKAGEVVDTVVLNCVIASLIRSGEAKLAEIMYERMKEAHERLKRNASEKAVMYPLPSQDYSAYRKASKRLGRVLGMTSYLYDKLPDHHRALQAAMPLTPDAKTFHILLSYHAHVTGDLGRFLSLLSEMEGTLSIPSHGMVYILLFQGFAIHGSKKNTRWTYPRLQRAWLSFLRAVRDYDASIQTKPRTVNRKAKFAWSTETSFVEGKEQETQATAEEMEEAEEEFKEEANRIFHGTFNDAREELEDEWKYENSVYLGRTVIIACLRAFFTCGGRSAVLGVWEQIDQLWQGNLKQRDIDAVRAVLRELVPPRCH
;
A
#
# COMPACT_ATOMS: atom_id res chain seq x y z
N MET A 1 21.71 26.71 17.44
CA MET A 1 20.82 25.53 17.35
C MET A 1 21.66 24.27 17.26
N SER A 2 21.27 23.15 17.89
CA SER A 2 21.98 21.88 17.75
C SER A 2 21.72 21.23 16.38
N PRO A 3 22.60 20.34 15.87
CA PRO A 3 22.38 19.61 14.63
C PRO A 3 21.07 18.80 14.62
N SER A 4 20.69 18.23 15.76
CA SER A 4 19.43 17.49 15.91
C SER A 4 18.20 18.39 15.79
N LEU A 5 18.25 19.61 16.31
CA LEU A 5 17.16 20.58 16.22
C LEU A 5 16.96 21.06 14.78
N TRP A 6 18.05 21.32 14.04
CA TRP A 6 17.97 21.61 12.61
C TRP A 6 17.40 20.46 11.81
N THR A 7 17.81 19.22 12.11
CA THR A 7 17.29 18.02 11.45
C THR A 7 15.79 17.85 11.71
N ALA A 8 15.33 18.14 12.93
CA ALA A 8 13.90 18.17 13.26
C ALA A 8 13.15 19.30 12.54
N ALA A 9 13.77 20.48 12.41
CA ALA A 9 13.19 21.60 11.68
C ALA A 9 13.04 21.31 10.18
N ILE A 10 14.04 20.65 9.56
CA ILE A 10 13.96 20.18 8.17
C ILE A 10 12.80 19.20 8.00
N HIS A 11 12.68 18.22 8.91
CA HIS A 11 11.57 17.26 8.88
C HIS A 11 10.21 17.94 9.05
N LEU A 12 10.09 18.90 9.96
CA LEU A 12 8.84 19.62 10.21
C LEU A 12 8.44 20.50 9.01
N ALA A 13 9.41 21.19 8.40
CA ALA A 13 9.18 22.02 7.22
C ALA A 13 8.74 21.20 6.01
N GLY A 14 9.26 19.97 5.88
CA GLY A 14 8.89 19.06 4.78
C GLY A 14 7.63 18.23 5.03
N LYS A 15 7.11 18.18 6.26
CA LYS A 15 5.94 17.37 6.63
C LYS A 15 4.84 18.24 7.23
N SER A 16 4.40 19.24 6.48
CA SER A 16 3.32 20.14 6.87
C SER A 16 1.92 19.52 6.72
N ALA A 17 1.78 18.52 5.84
CA ALA A 17 0.54 17.81 5.52
C ALA A 17 0.74 16.28 5.41
N SER A 18 -0.36 15.53 5.21
CA SER A 18 -0.32 14.09 4.93
C SER A 18 0.36 13.76 3.61
N THR A 19 0.23 14.65 2.62
CA THR A 19 0.93 14.63 1.33
C THR A 19 2.14 15.55 1.35
N VAL A 20 3.30 15.06 0.91
CA VAL A 20 4.47 15.92 0.68
C VAL A 20 4.40 16.50 -0.72
N LYS A 21 4.15 17.81 -0.79
CA LYS A 21 4.12 18.54 -2.06
C LYS A 21 5.50 19.10 -2.40
N ARG A 22 5.62 19.66 -3.61
CA ARG A 22 6.86 20.32 -4.05
C ARG A 22 7.19 21.51 -3.14
N GLU A 23 6.18 22.24 -2.70
CA GLU A 23 6.35 23.41 -1.84
C GLU A 23 6.93 23.03 -0.47
N ASP A 24 6.54 21.86 0.06
CA ASP A 24 7.09 21.32 1.32
C ASP A 24 8.56 20.93 1.17
N LEU A 25 8.93 20.34 0.02
CA LEU A 25 10.33 20.05 -0.29
C LEU A 25 11.16 21.33 -0.39
N ASP A 26 10.65 22.36 -1.07
CA ASP A 26 11.36 23.64 -1.22
C ASP A 26 11.58 24.32 0.14
N ALA A 27 10.59 24.25 1.03
CA ALA A 27 10.70 24.73 2.41
C ALA A 27 11.78 23.95 3.19
N ALA A 28 11.78 22.61 3.10
CA ALA A 28 12.78 21.77 3.75
C ALA A 28 14.20 22.03 3.22
N ILE A 29 14.38 22.19 1.91
CA ILE A 29 15.66 22.56 1.29
C ILE A 29 16.10 23.96 1.75
N GLY A 30 15.17 24.90 1.88
CA GLY A 30 15.45 26.23 2.41
C GLY A 30 16.01 26.18 3.84
N VAL A 31 15.38 25.40 4.72
CA VAL A 31 15.86 25.18 6.10
C VAL A 31 17.23 24.50 6.09
N TRP A 32 17.43 23.50 5.22
CA TRP A 32 18.70 22.81 5.08
C TRP A 32 19.84 23.73 4.62
N ARG A 33 19.59 24.62 3.66
CA ARG A 33 20.56 25.63 3.23
C ARG A 33 20.93 26.58 4.36
N ARG A 34 19.95 27.04 5.15
CA ARG A 34 20.23 27.87 6.34
C ARG A 34 21.06 27.12 7.37
N MET A 35 20.80 25.83 7.59
CA MET A 35 21.63 25.00 8.47
C MET A 35 23.10 24.96 8.00
N GLU A 36 23.36 24.79 6.70
CA GLU A 36 24.72 24.74 6.17
C GLU A 36 25.40 26.12 6.14
N HIS A 37 24.69 27.16 5.69
CA HIS A 37 25.27 28.48 5.46
C HIS A 37 25.25 29.39 6.69
N GLU A 38 24.11 29.51 7.37
CA GLU A 38 23.95 30.40 8.54
C GLU A 38 24.35 29.68 9.83
N GLY A 39 23.99 28.40 9.94
CA GLY A 39 24.31 27.58 11.10
C GLY A 39 25.75 27.06 11.10
N ASN A 40 26.45 27.09 9.96
CA ASN A 40 27.77 26.49 9.73
C ASN A 40 27.86 25.03 10.23
N ILE A 41 26.74 24.30 10.14
CA ILE A 41 26.64 22.90 10.59
C ILE A 41 26.63 21.99 9.36
N SER A 42 27.63 21.12 9.30
CA SER A 42 27.70 20.11 8.24
C SER A 42 26.54 19.14 8.33
N SER A 43 25.94 18.85 7.19
CA SER A 43 24.80 17.95 7.08
C SER A 43 25.11 16.53 7.55
N SER A 44 24.28 16.05 8.49
CA SER A 44 24.34 14.68 8.96
C SER A 44 23.73 13.71 7.94
N SER A 45 24.09 12.42 8.04
CA SER A 45 23.42 11.34 7.28
C SER A 45 21.90 11.36 7.48
N VAL A 46 21.43 11.71 8.69
CA VAL A 46 20.00 11.78 9.01
C VAL A 46 19.29 12.89 8.22
N ALA A 47 19.90 14.07 8.13
CA ALA A 47 19.35 15.19 7.35
C ALA A 47 19.23 14.83 5.86
N PHE A 48 20.26 14.20 5.28
CA PHE A 48 20.19 13.74 3.89
C PHE A 48 19.15 12.63 3.68
N ASN A 49 19.00 11.68 4.61
CA ASN A 49 17.95 10.66 4.52
C ASN A 49 16.55 11.30 4.48
N ILE A 50 16.30 12.33 5.29
CA ILE A 50 15.02 13.05 5.32
C ILE A 50 14.80 13.80 4.00
N LEU A 51 15.79 14.55 3.53
CA LEU A 51 15.67 15.30 2.26
C LEU A 51 15.46 14.36 1.07
N PHE A 52 16.16 13.22 1.05
CA PHE A 52 15.98 12.20 0.03
C PHE A 52 14.56 11.63 0.05
N ASP A 53 14.04 11.35 1.24
CA ASP A 53 12.68 10.86 1.43
C ASP A 53 11.63 11.85 0.93
N LEU A 54 11.77 13.12 1.29
CA LEU A 54 10.92 14.22 0.84
C LEU A 54 10.98 14.41 -0.69
N ALA A 55 12.17 14.29 -1.28
CA ALA A 55 12.37 14.41 -2.72
C ALA A 55 11.68 13.27 -3.49
N ILE A 56 11.71 12.04 -2.96
CA ILE A 56 10.99 10.91 -3.54
C ILE A 56 9.48 11.14 -3.48
N LYS A 57 8.96 11.53 -2.31
CA LYS A 57 7.51 11.70 -2.09
C LYS A 57 6.89 12.83 -2.91
N SER A 58 7.62 13.93 -3.07
CA SER A 58 7.24 15.05 -3.94
C SER A 58 7.45 14.77 -5.44
N GLY A 59 7.92 13.58 -5.82
CA GLY A 59 8.19 13.20 -7.21
C GLY A 59 9.41 13.89 -7.84
N GLN A 60 10.23 14.59 -7.05
CA GLN A 60 11.39 15.35 -7.52
C GLN A 60 12.63 14.47 -7.66
N PHE A 61 12.60 13.52 -8.61
CA PHE A 61 13.66 12.51 -8.77
C PHE A 61 15.04 13.10 -9.09
N ARG A 62 15.11 14.20 -9.84
CA ARG A 62 16.39 14.90 -10.12
C ARG A 62 17.03 15.45 -8.84
N VAL A 63 16.22 15.93 -7.90
CA VAL A 63 16.71 16.41 -6.61
C VAL A 63 17.19 15.22 -5.76
N ALA A 64 16.45 14.11 -5.77
CA ALA A 64 16.84 12.87 -5.10
C ALA A 64 18.20 12.35 -5.59
N GLU A 65 18.47 12.38 -6.90
CA GLU A 65 19.77 12.00 -7.47
C GLU A 65 20.91 12.91 -7.05
N ARG A 66 20.67 14.23 -7.01
CA ARG A 66 21.65 15.21 -6.51
C ARG A 66 21.98 14.94 -5.03
N ILE A 67 20.97 14.65 -4.21
CA ILE A 67 21.18 14.28 -2.80
C ILE A 67 22.04 13.03 -2.67
N ILE A 68 21.78 11.98 -3.48
CA ILE A 68 22.63 10.77 -3.51
C ILE A 68 24.08 11.12 -3.89
N ALA A 69 24.27 11.96 -4.92
CA ALA A 69 25.60 12.37 -5.37
C ALA A 69 26.36 13.17 -4.30
N ASP A 70 25.69 14.09 -3.63
CA ASP A 70 26.27 14.88 -2.54
C ASP A 70 26.64 14.01 -1.33
N MET A 71 25.79 13.04 -0.97
CA MET A 71 26.12 12.06 0.07
C MET A 71 27.36 11.25 -0.30
N LYS A 72 27.46 10.80 -1.57
CA LYS A 72 28.62 10.05 -2.05
C LYS A 72 29.90 10.89 -2.00
N LYS A 73 29.84 12.16 -2.44
CA LYS A 73 30.96 13.12 -2.37
C LYS A 73 31.44 13.33 -0.94
N ARG A 74 30.51 13.39 0.02
CA ARG A 74 30.78 13.57 1.45
C ARG A 74 31.09 12.26 2.18
N LYS A 75 31.17 11.12 1.47
CA LYS A 75 31.33 9.77 2.02
C LYS A 75 30.29 9.43 3.11
N ALA A 76 29.12 10.06 3.05
CA ALA A 76 28.01 9.80 3.96
C ALA A 76 27.30 8.51 3.54
N LYS A 77 27.04 7.62 4.51
CA LYS A 77 26.29 6.38 4.28
C LYS A 77 24.80 6.63 4.55
N PHE A 78 23.93 6.02 3.75
CA PHE A 78 22.51 5.94 4.06
C PHE A 78 22.29 5.14 5.36
N SER A 79 21.27 5.52 6.13
CA SER A 79 20.74 4.65 7.19
C SER A 79 19.97 3.47 6.60
N ARG A 80 19.59 2.49 7.43
CA ARG A 80 18.67 1.40 7.04
C ARG A 80 17.46 1.92 6.26
N PHE A 81 16.76 2.92 6.81
CA PHE A 81 15.59 3.54 6.17
C PHE A 81 15.95 4.20 4.83
N GLY A 82 17.09 4.88 4.78
CA GLY A 82 17.60 5.48 3.55
C GLY A 82 17.87 4.45 2.46
N ARG A 83 18.47 3.30 2.80
CA ARG A 83 18.70 2.20 1.86
C ARG A 83 17.40 1.57 1.37
N VAL A 84 16.40 1.39 2.24
CA VAL A 84 15.05 0.95 1.82
C VAL A 84 14.43 1.97 0.85
N ALA A 85 14.59 3.27 1.12
CA ALA A 85 14.13 4.32 0.21
C ALA A 85 14.86 4.29 -1.14
N GLN A 86 16.13 3.87 -1.20
CA GLN A 86 16.86 3.68 -2.46
C GLN A 86 16.28 2.53 -3.30
N ILE A 87 15.89 1.41 -2.67
CA ILE A 87 15.19 0.30 -3.35
C ILE A 87 13.90 0.84 -3.98
N PHE A 88 13.10 1.54 -3.19
CA PHE A 88 11.84 2.13 -3.63
C PHE A 88 12.03 3.14 -4.77
N PHE A 89 13.03 4.03 -4.64
CA PHE A 89 13.36 5.02 -5.66
C PHE A 89 13.71 4.40 -7.01
N ASN A 90 14.46 3.29 -7.03
CA ASN A 90 14.74 2.58 -8.28
C ASN A 90 13.47 1.94 -8.87
N GLY A 91 12.56 1.45 -8.03
CA GLY A 91 11.24 0.97 -8.45
C GLY A 91 10.39 2.06 -9.08
N LEU A 92 10.36 3.26 -8.48
CA LEU A 92 9.66 4.43 -9.05
C LEU A 92 10.22 4.86 -10.41
N LYS A 93 11.52 4.66 -10.64
CA LYS A 93 12.16 4.92 -11.93
C LYS A 93 11.91 3.81 -12.97
N GLY A 94 11.21 2.74 -12.63
CA GLY A 94 11.08 1.56 -13.48
C GLY A 94 12.39 0.80 -13.71
N ASN A 95 13.41 1.02 -12.88
CA ASN A 95 14.74 0.43 -13.07
C ASN A 95 14.91 -0.85 -12.24
N ALA A 96 14.48 -1.98 -12.79
CA ALA A 96 14.51 -3.26 -12.08
C ALA A 96 15.93 -3.73 -11.71
N ARG A 97 16.91 -3.48 -12.58
CA ARG A 97 18.33 -3.75 -12.28
C ARG A 97 18.82 -2.88 -11.12
N GLY A 98 18.33 -1.64 -11.03
CA GLY A 98 18.59 -0.73 -9.92
C GLY A 98 17.98 -1.24 -8.60
N VAL A 99 16.76 -1.77 -8.64
CA VAL A 99 16.10 -2.40 -7.48
C VAL A 99 16.93 -3.56 -6.94
N ARG A 100 17.35 -4.48 -7.82
CA ARG A 100 18.18 -5.64 -7.45
C ARG A 100 19.53 -5.21 -6.86
N ARG A 101 20.23 -4.26 -7.50
CA ARG A 101 21.49 -3.72 -6.98
C ARG A 101 21.32 -3.05 -5.62
N ALA A 102 20.28 -2.23 -5.44
CA ALA A 102 20.00 -1.56 -4.17
C ALA A 102 19.68 -2.57 -3.06
N TYR A 103 18.98 -3.66 -3.38
CA TYR A 103 18.71 -4.76 -2.45
C TYR A 103 19.99 -5.55 -2.12
N ASP A 104 20.82 -5.87 -3.10
CA ASP A 104 22.12 -6.50 -2.87
C ASP A 104 23.03 -5.62 -1.99
N ASP A 105 23.05 -4.30 -2.24
CA ASP A 105 23.79 -3.33 -1.45
C ASP A 105 23.24 -3.20 -0.02
N PHE A 106 21.92 -3.37 0.17
CA PHE A 106 21.29 -3.45 1.49
C PHE A 106 21.83 -4.66 2.27
N ILE A 107 21.87 -5.84 1.65
CA ILE A 107 22.38 -7.07 2.27
C ILE A 107 23.89 -6.96 2.55
N LYS A 108 24.67 -6.48 1.58
CA LYS A 108 26.13 -6.28 1.73
C LYS A 108 26.50 -5.27 2.81
N ALA A 109 25.60 -4.33 3.11
CA ALA A 109 25.77 -3.40 4.22
C ALA A 109 25.50 -4.03 5.60
N GLY A 110 25.19 -5.33 5.67
CA GLY A 110 24.90 -6.03 6.91
C GLY A 110 23.52 -5.70 7.49
N GLU A 111 22.62 -5.13 6.69
CA GLU A 111 21.27 -4.80 7.15
C GLU A 111 20.40 -6.06 7.22
N VAL A 112 19.59 -6.16 8.27
CA VAL A 112 18.66 -7.29 8.45
C VAL A 112 17.39 -7.06 7.62
N VAL A 113 17.05 -8.06 6.81
CA VAL A 113 15.83 -8.11 5.99
C VAL A 113 14.66 -8.52 6.88
N ASP A 114 13.59 -7.73 6.86
CA ASP A 114 12.31 -8.00 7.50
C ASP A 114 11.16 -7.95 6.47
N THR A 115 9.93 -8.26 6.89
CA THR A 115 8.72 -8.17 6.04
C THR A 115 8.53 -6.80 5.41
N VAL A 116 8.90 -5.70 6.09
CA VAL A 116 8.75 -4.35 5.55
C VAL A 116 9.70 -4.12 4.38
N VAL A 117 10.94 -4.61 4.47
CA VAL A 117 11.91 -4.57 3.38
C VAL A 117 11.44 -5.44 2.21
N LEU A 118 10.95 -6.66 2.47
CA LEU A 118 10.42 -7.52 1.41
C LEU A 118 9.22 -6.90 0.70
N ASN A 119 8.28 -6.31 1.44
CA ASN A 119 7.16 -5.57 0.86
C ASN A 119 7.62 -4.41 -0.03
N CYS A 120 8.65 -3.68 0.39
CA CYS A 120 9.26 -2.62 -0.43
C CYS A 120 9.85 -3.18 -1.73
N VAL A 121 10.55 -4.31 -1.65
CA VAL A 121 11.14 -4.99 -2.83
C VAL A 121 10.04 -5.49 -3.77
N ILE A 122 9.02 -6.19 -3.27
CA ILE A 122 7.87 -6.68 -4.05
C ILE A 122 7.20 -5.51 -4.78
N ALA A 123 6.86 -4.43 -4.06
CA ALA A 123 6.26 -3.25 -4.67
C ALA A 123 7.17 -2.59 -5.72
N SER A 124 8.48 -2.56 -5.48
CA SER A 124 9.45 -1.97 -6.41
C SER A 124 9.63 -2.82 -7.67
N LEU A 125 9.65 -4.15 -7.54
CA LEU A 125 9.74 -5.09 -8.65
C LEU A 125 8.53 -5.00 -9.57
N ILE A 126 7.32 -4.97 -8.97
CA ILE A 126 6.06 -4.76 -9.71
C ILE A 126 6.11 -3.47 -10.52
N ARG A 127 6.56 -2.37 -9.91
CA ARG A 127 6.68 -1.06 -10.57
C ARG A 127 7.71 -1.02 -11.71
N SER A 128 8.66 -1.95 -11.69
CA SER A 128 9.70 -2.05 -12.70
C SER A 128 9.44 -3.15 -13.74
N GLY A 129 8.22 -3.68 -13.82
CA GLY A 129 7.84 -4.73 -14.79
C GLY A 129 8.27 -6.16 -14.41
N GLU A 130 8.97 -6.35 -13.29
CA GLU A 130 9.45 -7.67 -12.86
C GLU A 130 8.44 -8.38 -11.94
N ALA A 131 7.15 -8.38 -12.31
CA ALA A 131 6.07 -8.94 -11.51
C ALA A 131 6.24 -10.45 -11.23
N LYS A 132 6.80 -11.22 -12.17
CA LYS A 132 7.12 -12.65 -11.96
C LYS A 132 8.07 -12.87 -10.79
N LEU A 133 9.06 -12.00 -10.60
CA LEU A 133 9.96 -12.09 -9.45
C LEU A 133 9.27 -11.67 -8.17
N ALA A 134 8.37 -10.69 -8.23
CA ALA A 134 7.56 -10.28 -7.09
C ALA A 134 6.68 -11.45 -6.57
N GLU A 135 6.07 -12.22 -7.47
CA GLU A 135 5.31 -13.43 -7.14
C GLU A 135 6.20 -14.52 -6.49
N ILE A 136 7.39 -14.77 -7.04
CA ILE A 136 8.34 -15.73 -6.43
C ILE A 136 8.70 -15.30 -5.00
N MET A 137 8.89 -14.00 -4.76
CA MET A 137 9.19 -13.49 -3.43
C MET A 137 7.99 -13.66 -2.47
N TYR A 138 6.76 -13.46 -2.96
CA TYR A 138 5.55 -13.73 -2.20
C TYR A 138 5.41 -15.22 -1.83
N GLU A 139 5.59 -16.14 -2.78
CA GLU A 139 5.51 -17.58 -2.51
C GLU A 139 6.52 -18.01 -1.44
N ARG A 140 7.75 -17.46 -1.47
CA ARG A 140 8.74 -17.70 -0.40
C ARG A 140 8.28 -17.19 0.96
N MET A 141 7.61 -16.05 1.02
CA MET A 141 7.04 -15.54 2.27
C MET A 141 5.93 -16.46 2.78
N LYS A 142 5.06 -16.96 1.89
CA LYS A 142 3.99 -17.90 2.21
C LYS A 142 4.54 -19.23 2.73
N GLU A 143 5.58 -19.79 2.10
CA GLU A 143 6.29 -20.98 2.60
C GLU A 143 6.85 -20.76 4.02
N ALA A 144 7.45 -19.59 4.27
CA ALA A 144 7.96 -19.21 5.59
C ALA A 144 6.83 -19.14 6.64
N HIS A 145 5.65 -18.63 6.26
CA HIS A 145 4.47 -18.60 7.11
C HIS A 145 3.99 -20.02 7.48
N GLU A 146 3.87 -20.90 6.49
CA GLU A 146 3.45 -22.28 6.71
C GLU A 146 4.46 -23.09 7.56
N ARG A 147 5.75 -22.78 7.45
CA ARG A 147 6.78 -23.35 8.34
C ARG A 147 6.57 -22.92 9.79
N LEU A 148 6.35 -21.62 10.02
CA LEU A 148 6.12 -21.08 11.37
C LEU A 148 4.80 -21.58 11.99
N LYS A 149 3.76 -21.80 11.17
CA LYS A 149 2.48 -22.35 11.62
C LYS A 149 2.62 -23.78 12.17
N ARG A 150 3.47 -24.60 11.54
CA ARG A 150 3.75 -25.99 11.96
C ARG A 150 4.58 -26.09 13.24
N ASN A 151 5.50 -25.15 13.46
CA ASN A 151 6.42 -25.17 14.59
C ASN A 151 5.92 -24.26 15.73
N ALA A 152 5.09 -24.81 16.63
CA ALA A 152 4.49 -24.05 17.73
C ALA A 152 5.51 -23.45 18.73
N SER A 153 6.74 -23.99 18.81
CA SER A 153 7.84 -23.47 19.63
C SER A 153 8.49 -22.21 19.05
N GLU A 154 8.43 -22.00 17.73
CA GLU A 154 8.93 -20.80 17.04
C GLU A 154 7.93 -19.63 17.10
N LYS A 155 6.67 -19.87 17.53
CA LYS A 155 5.67 -18.81 17.77
C LYS A 155 6.08 -17.82 18.88
N ALA A 156 6.97 -18.21 19.79
CA ALA A 156 7.31 -17.41 20.96
C ALA A 156 8.21 -16.19 20.65
N VAL A 157 8.86 -16.14 19.49
CA VAL A 157 9.72 -15.01 19.04
C VAL A 157 8.92 -14.00 18.22
N MET A 158 7.59 -13.98 18.36
CA MET A 158 6.74 -13.29 17.42
C MET A 158 6.93 -11.77 17.44
N TYR A 159 7.51 -11.29 16.33
CA TYR A 159 7.10 -10.06 15.66
C TYR A 159 5.59 -9.92 15.83
N PRO A 160 5.06 -8.76 16.25
CA PRO A 160 3.62 -8.65 16.44
C PRO A 160 2.96 -9.06 15.14
N LEU A 161 2.12 -10.11 15.14
CA LEU A 161 1.29 -10.36 13.98
C LEU A 161 0.42 -9.12 13.76
N PRO A 162 -0.09 -8.89 12.55
CA PRO A 162 -1.15 -7.91 12.30
C PRO A 162 -2.29 -8.15 13.31
N SER A 163 -2.25 -7.42 14.42
CA SER A 163 -3.22 -7.54 15.51
C SER A 163 -4.42 -6.68 15.15
N GLN A 164 -5.52 -6.83 15.90
CA GLN A 164 -6.71 -5.99 15.72
C GLN A 164 -6.38 -4.49 15.76
N ASP A 165 -5.27 -4.11 16.42
CA ASP A 165 -4.74 -2.76 16.48
C ASP A 165 -3.54 -2.61 15.53
N TYR A 166 -3.85 -2.30 14.27
CA TYR A 166 -2.84 -1.97 13.27
C TYR A 166 -1.91 -0.82 13.72
N SER A 167 -2.41 0.11 14.54
CA SER A 167 -1.57 1.19 15.09
C SER A 167 -0.53 0.64 16.08
N ALA A 168 -0.89 -0.36 16.89
CA ALA A 168 0.04 -1.06 17.76
C ALA A 168 1.06 -1.87 16.95
N TYR A 169 0.61 -2.61 15.93
CA TYR A 169 1.50 -3.31 15.00
C TYR A 169 2.52 -2.34 14.39
N ARG A 170 2.08 -1.21 13.81
CA ARG A 170 2.99 -0.20 13.23
C ARG A 170 3.94 0.41 14.25
N LYS A 171 3.46 0.77 15.44
CA LYS A 171 4.32 1.32 16.50
C LYS A 171 5.43 0.33 16.84
N ALA A 172 5.10 -0.96 16.90
CA ALA A 172 6.07 -2.01 17.14
C ALA A 172 7.02 -2.21 15.95
N SER A 173 6.52 -2.27 14.71
CA SER A 173 7.37 -2.36 13.50
C SER A 173 8.30 -1.15 13.36
N LYS A 174 7.86 0.07 13.72
CA LYS A 174 8.70 1.27 13.75
C LYS A 174 9.75 1.23 14.85
N ARG A 175 9.41 0.70 16.03
CA ARG A 175 10.38 0.45 17.11
C ARG A 175 11.42 -0.57 16.66
N LEU A 176 10.98 -1.68 16.11
CA LEU A 176 11.86 -2.72 15.60
C LEU A 176 12.74 -2.19 14.46
N GLY A 177 12.21 -1.42 13.53
CA GLY A 177 13.01 -0.83 12.46
C GLY A 177 14.13 0.08 12.96
N ARG A 178 13.91 0.78 14.10
CA ARG A 178 14.97 1.56 14.77
C ARG A 178 16.02 0.65 15.42
N VAL A 179 15.60 -0.43 16.08
CA VAL A 179 16.50 -1.44 16.67
C VAL A 179 17.33 -2.14 15.59
N LEU A 180 16.69 -2.56 14.49
CA LEU A 180 17.36 -3.13 13.33
C LEU A 180 18.31 -2.14 12.65
N GLY A 181 18.07 -0.84 12.76
CA GLY A 181 19.04 0.17 12.30
C GLY A 181 20.40 0.10 13.00
N MET A 182 20.49 -0.58 14.15
CA MET A 182 21.74 -0.79 14.89
C MET A 182 22.42 -2.13 14.55
N THR A 183 21.81 -2.99 13.74
CA THR A 183 22.31 -4.36 13.50
C THR A 183 23.44 -4.43 12.47
N SER A 184 23.63 -3.39 11.65
CA SER A 184 24.80 -3.28 10.77
C SER A 184 26.12 -3.38 11.55
N TYR A 185 26.17 -2.91 12.80
CA TYR A 185 27.33 -3.08 13.68
C TYR A 185 27.57 -4.55 14.07
N LEU A 186 26.50 -5.34 14.23
CA LEU A 186 26.59 -6.77 14.55
C LEU A 186 27.16 -7.58 13.40
N TYR A 187 26.92 -7.16 12.15
CA TYR A 187 27.44 -7.85 10.97
C TYR A 187 28.98 -7.93 11.00
N ASP A 188 29.64 -6.81 11.32
CA ASP A 188 31.10 -6.74 11.34
C ASP A 188 31.72 -7.37 12.60
N LYS A 189 31.05 -7.25 13.76
CA LYS A 189 31.61 -7.64 15.07
C LYS A 189 31.19 -9.02 15.56
N LEU A 190 29.97 -9.45 15.24
CA LEU A 190 29.34 -10.67 15.75
C LEU A 190 28.53 -11.35 14.62
N PRO A 191 29.20 -11.87 13.58
CA PRO A 191 28.54 -12.38 12.38
C PRO A 191 27.61 -13.59 12.63
N ASP A 192 27.91 -14.42 13.62
CA ASP A 192 27.03 -15.55 13.98
C ASP A 192 25.73 -15.06 14.63
N HIS A 193 25.79 -14.03 15.47
CA HIS A 193 24.62 -13.42 16.09
C HIS A 193 23.78 -12.66 15.06
N HIS A 194 24.43 -12.01 14.09
CA HIS A 194 23.75 -11.40 12.95
C HIS A 194 23.01 -12.46 12.13
N ARG A 195 23.66 -13.58 11.79
CA ARG A 195 23.02 -14.70 11.08
C ARG A 195 21.86 -15.30 11.86
N ALA A 196 22.02 -15.51 13.18
CA ALA A 196 20.95 -16.00 14.04
C ALA A 196 19.77 -15.02 14.08
N LEU A 197 20.04 -13.71 14.18
CA LEU A 197 19.01 -12.67 14.14
C LEU A 197 18.27 -12.66 12.80
N GLN A 198 18.99 -12.75 11.68
CA GLN A 198 18.37 -12.82 10.35
C GLN A 198 17.53 -14.09 10.18
N ALA A 199 17.98 -15.23 10.68
CA ALA A 199 17.25 -16.50 10.64
C ALA A 199 16.00 -16.48 11.54
N ALA A 200 16.03 -15.71 12.63
CA ALA A 200 14.89 -15.53 13.54
C ALA A 200 13.83 -14.56 13.01
N MET A 201 14.09 -13.82 11.91
CA MET A 201 13.12 -12.89 11.35
C MET A 201 11.94 -13.65 10.71
N PRO A 202 10.69 -13.45 11.14
CA PRO A 202 9.54 -14.05 10.49
C PRO A 202 9.23 -13.29 9.20
N LEU A 203 9.76 -13.77 8.08
CA LEU A 203 9.54 -13.22 6.74
C LEU A 203 8.17 -13.64 6.17
N THR A 204 7.10 -13.44 6.93
CA THR A 204 5.74 -13.87 6.57
C THR A 204 4.93 -12.76 5.92
N PRO A 205 3.93 -13.08 5.09
CA PRO A 205 3.01 -12.11 4.52
C PRO A 205 2.22 -11.39 5.62
N ASP A 206 1.99 -10.10 5.40
CA ASP A 206 1.15 -9.24 6.24
C ASP A 206 0.07 -8.55 5.40
N ALA A 207 -0.80 -7.77 6.03
CA ALA A 207 -1.86 -7.04 5.34
C ALA A 207 -1.33 -6.09 4.25
N LYS A 208 -0.10 -5.55 4.41
CA LYS A 208 0.52 -4.71 3.39
C LYS A 208 0.98 -5.52 2.18
N THR A 209 1.46 -6.75 2.39
CA THR A 209 1.80 -7.70 1.32
C THR A 209 0.58 -7.94 0.44
N PHE A 210 -0.55 -8.32 1.04
CA PHE A 210 -1.79 -8.56 0.31
C PHE A 210 -2.32 -7.31 -0.37
N HIS A 211 -2.27 -6.14 0.28
CA HIS A 211 -2.62 -4.88 -0.36
C HIS A 211 -1.81 -4.65 -1.65
N ILE A 212 -0.49 -4.86 -1.62
CA ILE A 212 0.38 -4.63 -2.78
C ILE A 212 -0.03 -5.55 -3.95
N LEU A 213 -0.23 -6.84 -3.67
CA LEU A 213 -0.57 -7.84 -4.70
C LEU A 213 -2.00 -7.68 -5.23
N LEU A 214 -2.98 -7.49 -4.34
CA LEU A 214 -4.37 -7.24 -4.72
C LEU A 214 -4.49 -5.94 -5.54
N SER A 215 -3.79 -4.88 -5.12
CA SER A 215 -3.75 -3.62 -5.86
C SER A 215 -3.13 -3.80 -7.25
N TYR A 216 -2.09 -4.62 -7.38
CA TYR A 216 -1.50 -4.94 -8.68
C TYR A 216 -2.50 -5.62 -9.62
N HIS A 217 -3.23 -6.63 -9.17
CA HIS A 217 -4.22 -7.30 -10.02
C HIS A 217 -5.48 -6.45 -10.28
N ALA A 218 -5.87 -5.59 -9.33
CA ALA A 218 -7.01 -4.70 -9.50
C ALA A 218 -6.74 -3.54 -10.47
N HIS A 219 -5.52 -3.02 -10.54
CA HIS A 219 -5.21 -1.84 -11.34
C HIS A 219 -4.42 -2.13 -12.62
N VAL A 220 -3.67 -3.23 -12.65
CA VAL A 220 -2.70 -3.51 -13.72
C VAL A 220 -3.15 -4.71 -14.55
N THR A 221 -3.07 -5.91 -13.98
CA THR A 221 -3.26 -7.13 -14.79
C THR A 221 -4.72 -7.39 -15.12
N GLY A 222 -5.66 -6.91 -14.30
CA GLY A 222 -7.07 -7.27 -14.41
C GLY A 222 -7.32 -8.77 -14.22
N ASP A 223 -6.39 -9.52 -13.62
CA ASP A 223 -6.57 -10.94 -13.37
C ASP A 223 -7.44 -11.14 -12.14
N LEU A 224 -8.76 -11.19 -12.39
CA LEU A 224 -9.74 -11.44 -11.34
C LEU A 224 -9.57 -12.82 -10.70
N GLY A 225 -9.05 -13.82 -11.43
CA GLY A 225 -8.83 -15.15 -10.89
C GLY A 225 -7.74 -15.15 -9.81
N ARG A 226 -6.58 -14.56 -10.15
CA ARG A 226 -5.48 -14.41 -9.19
C ARG A 226 -5.85 -13.48 -8.04
N PHE A 227 -6.59 -12.39 -8.31
CA PHE A 227 -7.10 -11.51 -7.26
C PHE A 227 -7.93 -12.28 -6.21
N LEU A 228 -8.87 -13.12 -6.65
CA LEU A 228 -9.70 -13.93 -5.74
C LEU A 228 -8.89 -15.02 -5.02
N SER A 229 -7.93 -15.64 -5.69
CA SER A 229 -6.99 -16.59 -5.08
C SER A 229 -6.20 -15.92 -3.93
N LEU A 230 -5.67 -14.71 -4.16
CA LEU A 230 -4.98 -13.93 -3.13
C LEU A 230 -5.88 -13.57 -1.94
N LEU A 231 -7.18 -13.31 -2.17
CA LEU A 231 -8.13 -13.09 -1.07
C LEU A 231 -8.29 -14.34 -0.21
N SER A 232 -8.44 -15.52 -0.84
CA SER A 232 -8.53 -16.79 -0.11
C SER A 232 -7.24 -17.07 0.70
N GLU A 233 -6.08 -16.79 0.11
CA GLU A 233 -4.79 -16.91 0.79
C GLU A 233 -4.66 -15.92 1.96
N MET A 234 -5.15 -14.69 1.79
CA MET A 234 -5.18 -13.67 2.84
C MET A 234 -6.00 -14.12 4.05
N GLU A 235 -7.17 -14.72 3.83
CA GLU A 235 -8.04 -15.23 4.89
C GLU A 235 -7.41 -16.41 5.63
N GLY A 236 -6.69 -17.29 4.93
CA GLY A 236 -5.98 -18.40 5.54
C GLY A 236 -4.74 -17.97 6.37
N THR A 237 -4.12 -16.85 5.99
CA THR A 237 -2.87 -16.34 6.57
C THR A 237 -3.12 -15.37 7.72
N LEU A 238 -4.08 -14.45 7.55
CA LEU A 238 -4.37 -13.38 8.51
C LEU A 238 -5.52 -13.79 9.43
N SER A 239 -5.34 -13.62 10.74
CA SER A 239 -6.42 -13.90 11.70
C SER A 239 -7.60 -12.94 11.58
N ILE A 240 -7.39 -11.74 11.01
CA ILE A 240 -8.41 -10.71 10.79
C ILE A 240 -8.10 -10.02 9.46
N PRO A 241 -8.83 -10.35 8.38
CA PRO A 241 -8.66 -9.69 7.09
C PRO A 241 -9.17 -8.24 7.13
N SER A 242 -8.51 -7.34 6.39
CA SER A 242 -8.94 -5.96 6.21
C SER A 242 -10.04 -5.86 5.14
N HIS A 243 -11.29 -6.12 5.52
CA HIS A 243 -12.41 -6.24 4.58
C HIS A 243 -12.76 -4.94 3.84
N GLY A 244 -12.60 -3.76 4.45
CA GLY A 244 -12.93 -2.49 3.80
C GLY A 244 -12.05 -2.19 2.58
N MET A 245 -10.74 -2.37 2.74
CA MET A 245 -9.75 -2.20 1.67
C MET A 245 -9.99 -3.15 0.49
N VAL A 246 -10.37 -4.40 0.75
CA VAL A 246 -10.68 -5.39 -0.30
C VAL A 246 -11.79 -4.90 -1.22
N TYR A 247 -12.87 -4.36 -0.67
CA TYR A 247 -13.98 -3.84 -1.47
C TYR A 247 -13.59 -2.60 -2.29
N ILE A 248 -12.75 -1.71 -1.75
CA ILE A 248 -12.22 -0.56 -2.49
C ILE A 248 -11.46 -1.05 -3.73
N LEU A 249 -10.50 -1.96 -3.54
CA LEU A 249 -9.69 -2.51 -4.63
C LEU A 249 -10.55 -3.28 -5.64
N LEU A 250 -11.53 -4.04 -5.17
CA LEU A 250 -12.44 -4.79 -6.02
C LEU A 250 -13.27 -3.85 -6.92
N PHE A 251 -13.88 -2.80 -6.36
CA PHE A 251 -14.64 -1.83 -7.16
C PHE A 251 -13.74 -1.02 -8.10
N GLN A 252 -12.53 -0.66 -7.68
CA GLN A 252 -11.55 -0.05 -8.57
C GLN A 252 -11.22 -0.96 -9.76
N GLY A 253 -11.04 -2.26 -9.52
CA GLY A 253 -10.81 -3.22 -10.59
C GLY A 253 -11.97 -3.33 -11.58
N PHE A 254 -13.22 -3.32 -11.10
CA PHE A 254 -14.39 -3.24 -11.98
C PHE A 254 -14.44 -1.93 -12.78
N ALA A 255 -14.06 -0.80 -12.16
CA ALA A 255 -14.03 0.50 -12.83
C ALA A 255 -12.97 0.58 -13.93
N ILE A 256 -11.86 -0.14 -13.81
CA ILE A 256 -10.76 -0.10 -14.80
C ILE A 256 -10.96 -1.16 -15.89
N HIS A 257 -11.29 -2.39 -15.50
CA HIS A 257 -11.29 -3.53 -16.40
C HIS A 257 -12.67 -3.93 -16.91
N GLY A 258 -13.75 -3.30 -16.41
CA GLY A 258 -15.13 -3.68 -16.73
C GLY A 258 -15.59 -3.36 -18.16
N SER A 259 -14.94 -2.42 -18.84
CA SER A 259 -15.25 -2.03 -20.22
C SER A 259 -14.46 -2.84 -21.27
N LYS A 260 -13.49 -3.66 -20.84
CA LYS A 260 -12.64 -4.43 -21.76
C LYS A 260 -13.42 -5.62 -22.35
N LYS A 261 -13.16 -5.94 -23.63
CA LYS A 261 -13.76 -7.10 -24.30
C LYS A 261 -13.28 -8.40 -23.64
N ASN A 262 -14.14 -9.40 -23.51
CA ASN A 262 -13.86 -10.71 -22.88
C ASN A 262 -13.31 -10.63 -21.45
N THR A 263 -13.59 -9.53 -20.74
CA THR A 263 -13.15 -9.35 -19.36
C THR A 263 -13.91 -10.26 -18.40
N ARG A 264 -13.19 -10.75 -17.37
CA ARG A 264 -13.80 -11.41 -16.21
C ARG A 264 -14.54 -10.41 -15.31
N TRP A 265 -14.36 -9.11 -15.49
CA TRP A 265 -14.96 -8.04 -14.69
C TRP A 265 -16.35 -7.65 -15.22
N THR A 266 -17.32 -8.55 -15.15
CA THR A 266 -18.64 -8.35 -15.76
C THR A 266 -19.64 -7.64 -14.83
N TYR A 267 -20.65 -6.99 -15.41
CA TYR A 267 -21.73 -6.33 -14.67
C TYR A 267 -22.47 -7.25 -13.67
N PRO A 268 -22.85 -8.50 -14.02
CA PRO A 268 -23.46 -9.42 -13.04
C PRO A 268 -22.55 -9.72 -11.83
N ARG A 269 -21.23 -9.81 -12.04
CA ARG A 269 -20.25 -10.01 -10.97
C ARG A 269 -20.12 -8.77 -10.08
N LEU A 270 -20.17 -7.58 -10.67
CA LEU A 270 -20.21 -6.32 -9.93
C LEU A 270 -21.45 -6.22 -9.04
N GLN A 271 -22.63 -6.59 -9.53
CA GLN A 271 -23.87 -6.58 -8.74
C GLN A 271 -23.78 -7.53 -7.53
N ARG A 272 -23.18 -8.72 -7.71
CA ARG A 272 -22.94 -9.65 -6.60
C ARG A 272 -21.94 -9.10 -5.58
N ALA A 273 -20.85 -8.48 -6.04
CA ALA A 273 -19.89 -7.81 -5.18
C ALA A 273 -20.54 -6.68 -4.36
N TRP A 274 -21.41 -5.89 -4.99
CA TRP A 274 -22.18 -4.83 -4.32
C TRP A 274 -23.11 -5.38 -3.22
N LEU A 275 -23.86 -6.45 -3.52
CA LEU A 275 -24.73 -7.08 -2.51
C LEU A 275 -23.93 -7.64 -1.34
N SER A 276 -22.77 -8.25 -1.59
CA SER A 276 -21.86 -8.71 -0.54
C SER A 276 -21.38 -7.55 0.32
N PHE A 277 -20.99 -6.43 -0.30
CA PHE A 277 -20.59 -5.21 0.40
C PHE A 277 -21.71 -4.70 1.32
N LEU A 278 -22.93 -4.59 0.82
CA LEU A 278 -24.07 -4.14 1.62
C LEU A 278 -24.36 -5.04 2.83
N ARG A 279 -24.21 -6.36 2.69
CA ARG A 279 -24.31 -7.30 3.82
C ARG A 279 -23.22 -7.02 4.86
N ALA A 280 -21.98 -6.86 4.41
CA ALA A 280 -20.87 -6.58 5.30
C ALA A 280 -20.99 -5.23 6.04
N VAL A 281 -21.54 -4.19 5.39
CA VAL A 281 -21.86 -2.92 6.06
C VAL A 281 -22.91 -3.12 7.16
N ARG A 282 -24.00 -3.84 6.87
CA ARG A 282 -25.07 -4.11 7.86
C ARG A 282 -24.58 -4.93 9.05
N ASP A 283 -23.78 -5.96 8.80
CA ASP A 283 -23.19 -6.78 9.86
C ASP A 283 -22.25 -5.97 10.75
N TYR A 284 -21.50 -5.04 10.14
CA TYR A 284 -20.66 -4.11 10.88
C TYR A 284 -21.49 -3.16 11.77
N ASP A 285 -22.54 -2.54 11.24
CA ASP A 285 -23.43 -1.65 12.00
C ASP A 285 -24.12 -2.38 13.16
N ALA A 286 -24.60 -3.61 12.93
CA ALA A 286 -25.16 -4.46 13.99
C ALA A 286 -24.13 -4.79 15.07
N SER A 287 -22.86 -5.00 14.70
CA SER A 287 -21.77 -5.25 15.65
C SER A 287 -21.40 -4.04 16.50
N ILE A 288 -21.59 -2.82 15.97
CA ILE A 288 -21.37 -1.57 16.73
C ILE A 288 -22.50 -1.36 17.73
N GLN A 289 -23.75 -1.54 17.31
CA GLN A 289 -24.93 -1.32 18.14
C GLN A 289 -25.03 -2.29 19.34
N THR A 290 -24.40 -3.46 19.26
CA THR A 290 -24.51 -4.53 20.27
C THR A 290 -23.43 -4.52 21.36
N LYS A 291 -22.57 -3.50 21.47
CA LYS A 291 -21.51 -3.48 22.51
C LYS A 291 -21.89 -2.70 23.77
N PRO A 292 -22.19 -3.38 24.90
CA PRO A 292 -21.53 -3.07 26.17
C PRO A 292 -20.07 -3.59 26.14
N ARG A 293 -19.19 -2.90 26.87
CA ARG A 293 -17.74 -3.16 26.93
C ARG A 293 -17.43 -4.57 27.43
N THR A 294 -17.17 -5.55 26.55
CA THR A 294 -16.31 -6.69 26.89
C THR A 294 -15.75 -7.41 25.67
N VAL A 295 -14.51 -7.86 25.90
CA VAL A 295 -13.68 -8.76 25.11
C VAL A 295 -14.44 -10.06 24.76
N ASN A 296 -14.10 -10.64 23.62
CA ASN A 296 -14.56 -11.93 23.06
C ASN A 296 -15.84 -11.93 22.21
N ARG A 297 -15.62 -11.87 20.89
CA ARG A 297 -16.20 -12.89 20.00
C ARG A 297 -15.24 -13.16 18.83
N LYS A 298 -14.30 -14.08 19.08
CA LYS A 298 -13.36 -14.69 18.12
C LYS A 298 -14.02 -15.71 17.18
N ALA A 299 -15.33 -15.68 17.02
CA ALA A 299 -16.05 -16.60 16.15
C ALA A 299 -17.24 -15.85 15.55
N LYS A 300 -17.35 -15.89 14.21
CA LYS A 300 -18.42 -15.34 13.34
C LYS A 300 -18.14 -14.09 12.49
N PHE A 301 -16.89 -13.69 12.28
CA PHE A 301 -16.55 -12.98 11.04
C PHE A 301 -15.87 -13.96 10.09
N ALA A 302 -16.59 -15.03 9.76
CA ALA A 302 -16.28 -15.79 8.56
C ALA A 302 -16.84 -14.94 7.42
N TRP A 303 -15.96 -14.30 6.65
CA TRP A 303 -16.33 -14.01 5.28
C TRP A 303 -16.79 -15.34 4.71
N SER A 304 -18.06 -15.44 4.32
CA SER A 304 -18.50 -16.56 3.51
C SER A 304 -17.80 -16.37 2.17
N THR A 305 -16.57 -16.82 2.04
CA THR A 305 -15.85 -16.92 0.77
C THR A 305 -16.51 -18.05 0.01
N GLU A 306 -17.72 -17.80 -0.46
CA GLU A 306 -18.18 -18.45 -1.65
C GLU A 306 -17.38 -17.77 -2.78
N THR A 307 -16.15 -18.24 -3.02
CA THR A 307 -15.40 -17.94 -4.26
C THR A 307 -16.27 -18.18 -5.51
N SER A 308 -17.36 -18.94 -5.37
CA SER A 308 -18.48 -19.11 -6.30
C SER A 308 -19.25 -17.82 -6.67
N PHE A 309 -19.14 -16.69 -5.96
CA PHE A 309 -19.87 -15.46 -6.33
C PHE A 309 -19.43 -14.90 -7.68
N VAL A 310 -18.19 -15.15 -8.08
CA VAL A 310 -17.63 -14.71 -9.36
C VAL A 310 -17.55 -15.89 -10.35
N GLU A 311 -17.46 -17.14 -9.90
CA GLU A 311 -17.37 -18.30 -10.79
C GLU A 311 -18.69 -18.59 -11.54
N GLY A 312 -18.84 -17.97 -12.71
CA GLY A 312 -19.56 -18.55 -13.84
C GLY A 312 -18.54 -19.31 -14.70
N LYS A 313 -18.87 -20.55 -15.09
CA LYS A 313 -18.05 -21.34 -16.02
C LYS A 313 -17.93 -20.60 -17.36
N GLU A 314 -16.70 -20.39 -17.84
CA GLU A 314 -16.27 -20.57 -19.24
C GLU A 314 -14.81 -20.10 -19.47
N GLN A 315 -14.25 -20.55 -20.60
CA GLN A 315 -12.86 -20.93 -20.87
C GLN A 315 -11.78 -19.87 -20.60
N GLU A 316 -10.67 -20.34 -20.01
CA GLU A 316 -9.43 -19.60 -19.81
C GLU A 316 -8.74 -19.29 -21.14
N THR A 317 -8.59 -18.01 -21.45
CA THR A 317 -7.60 -17.55 -22.43
C THR A 317 -6.46 -16.90 -21.66
N GLN A 318 -5.27 -17.48 -21.74
CA GLN A 318 -4.05 -16.88 -21.19
C GLN A 318 -3.70 -15.63 -22.00
N ALA A 319 -3.49 -14.51 -21.31
CA ALA A 319 -3.03 -13.27 -21.93
C ALA A 319 -1.62 -13.46 -22.52
N THR A 320 -1.40 -12.88 -23.70
CA THR A 320 -0.12 -12.94 -24.42
C THR A 320 0.89 -11.91 -23.89
N ALA A 321 2.18 -12.14 -24.14
CA ALA A 321 3.24 -11.25 -23.64
C ALA A 321 3.16 -9.83 -24.20
N GLU A 322 2.63 -9.67 -25.42
CA GLU A 322 2.42 -8.37 -26.08
C GLU A 322 1.27 -7.59 -25.44
N GLU A 323 0.17 -8.27 -25.10
CA GLU A 323 -0.95 -7.67 -24.34
C GLU A 323 -0.53 -7.25 -22.93
N MET A 324 0.44 -7.95 -22.33
CA MET A 324 1.02 -7.58 -21.03
C MET A 324 1.88 -6.31 -21.12
N GLU A 325 2.67 -6.14 -22.17
CA GLU A 325 3.56 -4.99 -22.38
C GLU A 325 2.76 -3.72 -22.73
N GLU A 326 1.73 -3.85 -23.57
CA GLU A 326 0.79 -2.76 -23.89
C GLU A 326 0.00 -2.32 -22.64
N ALA A 327 -0.46 -3.29 -21.82
CA ALA A 327 -1.06 -2.99 -20.53
C ALA A 327 -0.08 -2.37 -19.52
N GLU A 328 1.23 -2.62 -19.63
CA GLU A 328 2.27 -2.04 -18.77
C GLU A 328 2.56 -0.56 -19.11
N GLU A 329 2.50 -0.18 -20.40
CA GLU A 329 2.62 1.21 -20.83
C GLU A 329 1.32 2.00 -20.59
N GLU A 330 0.15 1.42 -20.85
CA GLU A 330 -1.14 1.96 -20.41
C GLU A 330 -1.16 2.13 -18.88
N PHE A 331 -0.56 1.19 -18.14
CA PHE A 331 -0.36 1.30 -16.70
C PHE A 331 0.53 2.49 -16.35
N LYS A 332 1.66 2.76 -17.00
CA LYS A 332 2.49 3.94 -16.65
C LYS A 332 1.73 5.24 -16.88
N GLU A 333 0.96 5.35 -17.96
CA GLU A 333 0.20 6.57 -18.27
C GLU A 333 -1.04 6.75 -17.38
N GLU A 334 -1.83 5.71 -17.20
CA GLU A 334 -3.04 5.75 -16.39
C GLU A 334 -2.68 5.71 -14.90
N ALA A 335 -1.58 5.06 -14.52
CA ALA A 335 -1.06 5.15 -13.16
C ALA A 335 -0.46 6.53 -12.85
N ASN A 336 0.16 7.20 -13.82
CA ASN A 336 0.54 8.60 -13.65
C ASN A 336 -0.68 9.53 -13.61
N ARG A 337 -1.83 9.18 -14.20
CA ARG A 337 -3.09 9.94 -14.08
C ARG A 337 -3.85 9.66 -12.77
N ILE A 338 -3.93 8.41 -12.33
CA ILE A 338 -4.67 7.96 -11.14
C ILE A 338 -3.83 8.04 -9.86
N PHE A 339 -2.50 7.82 -9.93
CA PHE A 339 -1.63 7.66 -8.76
C PHE A 339 -0.58 8.75 -8.55
N HIS A 340 -0.44 9.78 -9.39
CA HIS A 340 0.47 10.90 -9.06
C HIS A 340 0.11 11.53 -7.69
N GLY A 341 -1.16 11.40 -7.29
CA GLY A 341 -1.65 11.74 -5.95
C GLY A 341 -2.08 10.57 -5.06
N THR A 342 -1.92 9.29 -5.44
CA THR A 342 -2.50 8.17 -4.65
C THR A 342 -1.46 7.13 -4.21
N PHE A 343 -0.34 6.95 -4.93
CA PHE A 343 0.68 5.95 -4.55
C PHE A 343 1.90 6.54 -3.86
N ASN A 344 2.30 7.78 -4.20
CA ASN A 344 3.18 8.55 -3.32
C ASN A 344 2.48 8.84 -1.98
N ASP A 345 1.16 8.95 -2.02
CA ASP A 345 0.29 8.99 -0.86
C ASP A 345 0.16 7.65 -0.13
N ALA A 346 0.16 6.49 -0.81
CA ALA A 346 0.12 5.19 -0.15
C ALA A 346 1.31 4.88 0.80
N ARG A 347 2.34 5.75 0.86
CA ARG A 347 3.38 5.72 1.90
C ARG A 347 3.09 6.60 3.11
N GLU A 348 2.24 7.63 3.00
CA GLU A 348 1.88 8.58 4.07
C GLU A 348 0.37 8.80 4.34
N GLU A 349 -0.55 8.65 3.38
CA GLU A 349 -2.00 8.53 3.61
C GLU A 349 -2.35 7.29 4.46
N LEU A 350 -1.57 6.21 4.35
CA LEU A 350 -1.68 5.06 5.26
C LEU A 350 -1.18 5.37 6.69
N GLU A 351 -0.63 6.57 6.94
CA GLU A 351 -0.16 6.93 8.27
C GLU A 351 -1.26 7.33 9.24
N ASP A 352 -2.41 7.82 8.77
CA ASP A 352 -3.55 8.20 9.62
C ASP A 352 -4.90 7.57 9.21
N GLU A 353 -5.12 7.18 7.95
CA GLU A 353 -6.43 6.67 7.49
C GLU A 353 -6.63 5.15 7.62
N TRP A 354 -5.56 4.33 7.61
CA TRP A 354 -5.68 2.87 7.83
C TRP A 354 -6.26 2.52 9.24
N LYS A 355 -6.37 3.52 10.13
CA LYS A 355 -7.09 3.38 11.40
C LYS A 355 -8.60 3.08 11.22
N TYR A 356 -9.17 3.32 10.03
CA TYR A 356 -10.60 3.18 9.71
C TYR A 356 -10.94 1.98 8.78
N GLU A 357 -9.97 1.28 8.18
CA GLU A 357 -10.25 0.32 7.07
C GLU A 357 -10.52 -1.14 7.47
N ASN A 358 -10.40 -1.48 8.77
CA ASN A 358 -10.87 -2.79 9.25
C ASN A 358 -12.41 -2.84 9.39
N SER A 359 -13.07 -1.68 9.28
CA SER A 359 -14.52 -1.58 9.24
C SER A 359 -15.01 -1.45 7.81
N VAL A 360 -16.07 -2.19 7.47
CA VAL A 360 -16.77 -2.05 6.20
C VAL A 360 -17.85 -1.00 6.38
N TYR A 361 -17.66 0.19 5.81
CA TYR A 361 -18.61 1.29 5.88
C TYR A 361 -18.65 2.09 4.56
N LEU A 362 -19.70 2.88 4.39
CA LEU A 362 -19.88 3.77 3.24
C LEU A 362 -19.01 5.04 3.38
N GLY A 363 -17.72 4.90 3.09
CA GLY A 363 -16.79 6.02 2.97
C GLY A 363 -16.77 6.61 1.56
N ARG A 364 -16.31 7.87 1.45
CA ARG A 364 -16.12 8.60 0.18
C ARG A 364 -15.43 7.75 -0.90
N THR A 365 -14.32 7.11 -0.54
CA THR A 365 -13.48 6.35 -1.48
C THR A 365 -14.20 5.13 -2.05
N VAL A 366 -14.90 4.36 -1.20
CA VAL A 366 -15.69 3.20 -1.63
C VAL A 366 -16.84 3.63 -2.54
N ILE A 367 -17.55 4.71 -2.19
CA ILE A 367 -18.67 5.23 -2.97
C ILE A 367 -18.19 5.66 -4.36
N ILE A 368 -17.12 6.45 -4.45
CA ILE A 368 -16.59 6.91 -5.74
C ILE A 368 -16.14 5.72 -6.60
N ALA A 369 -15.41 4.75 -6.02
CA ALA A 369 -14.99 3.55 -6.73
C ALA A 369 -16.20 2.75 -7.24
N CYS A 370 -17.23 2.59 -6.41
CA CYS A 370 -18.47 1.90 -6.77
C CYS A 370 -19.20 2.61 -7.92
N LEU A 371 -19.41 3.92 -7.85
CA LEU A 371 -20.10 4.67 -8.91
C LEU A 371 -19.38 4.53 -10.27
N ARG A 372 -18.04 4.62 -10.27
CA ARG A 372 -17.22 4.42 -11.48
C ARG A 372 -17.30 2.99 -12.01
N ALA A 373 -17.33 1.99 -11.12
CA ALA A 373 -17.51 0.60 -11.50
C ALA A 373 -18.86 0.36 -12.18
N PHE A 374 -19.95 0.87 -11.60
CA PHE A 374 -21.29 0.72 -12.16
C PHE A 374 -21.47 1.48 -13.47
N PHE A 375 -20.82 2.65 -13.62
CA PHE A 375 -20.78 3.36 -14.89
C PHE A 375 -20.08 2.54 -15.98
N THR A 376 -18.91 1.99 -15.67
CA THR A 376 -18.08 1.25 -16.64
C THR A 376 -18.74 -0.06 -17.06
N CYS A 377 -19.30 -0.80 -16.11
CA CYS A 377 -19.91 -2.11 -16.39
C CYS A 377 -21.36 -2.03 -16.89
N GLY A 378 -22.15 -1.03 -16.44
CA GLY A 378 -23.60 -0.99 -16.64
C GLY A 378 -24.14 0.36 -17.16
N GLY A 379 -23.29 1.34 -17.40
CA GLY A 379 -23.66 2.65 -17.92
C GLY A 379 -24.47 3.51 -16.94
N ARG A 380 -25.04 4.60 -17.45
CA ARG A 380 -25.73 5.64 -16.65
C ARG A 380 -26.90 5.11 -15.83
N SER A 381 -27.68 4.18 -16.37
CA SER A 381 -28.85 3.59 -15.68
C SER A 381 -28.41 2.83 -14.42
N ALA A 382 -27.31 2.08 -14.51
CA ALA A 382 -26.75 1.34 -13.39
C ALA A 382 -26.22 2.26 -12.28
N VAL A 383 -25.60 3.40 -12.65
CA VAL A 383 -25.16 4.43 -11.69
C VAL A 383 -26.33 5.02 -10.91
N LEU A 384 -27.43 5.36 -11.59
CA LEU A 384 -28.62 5.90 -10.93
C LEU A 384 -29.22 4.88 -9.95
N GLY A 385 -29.33 3.61 -10.36
CA GLY A 385 -29.88 2.56 -9.50
C GLY A 385 -29.02 2.25 -8.27
N VAL A 386 -27.69 2.29 -8.39
CA VAL A 386 -26.81 2.11 -7.21
C VAL A 386 -26.76 3.35 -6.34
N TRP A 387 -26.84 4.55 -6.93
CA TRP A 387 -26.84 5.81 -6.19
C TRP A 387 -28.06 5.94 -5.29
N GLU A 388 -29.25 5.54 -5.76
CA GLU A 388 -30.47 5.54 -4.92
C GLU A 388 -30.29 4.71 -3.64
N GLN A 389 -29.63 3.55 -3.74
CA GLN A 389 -29.32 2.70 -2.59
C GLN A 389 -28.27 3.34 -1.68
N ILE A 390 -27.22 3.95 -2.26
CA ILE A 390 -26.18 4.64 -1.51
C ILE A 390 -26.76 5.83 -0.76
N ASP A 391 -27.59 6.66 -1.40
CA ASP A 391 -28.17 7.88 -0.82
C ASP A 391 -29.10 7.58 0.38
N GLN A 392 -29.81 6.44 0.35
CA GLN A 392 -30.60 5.97 1.48
C GLN A 392 -29.74 5.54 2.67
N LEU A 393 -28.59 4.91 2.41
CA LEU A 393 -27.71 4.37 3.46
C LEU A 393 -26.70 5.40 3.96
N TRP A 394 -26.34 6.38 3.13
CA TRP A 394 -25.33 7.39 3.39
C TRP A 394 -25.96 8.64 4.02
N GLN A 395 -26.67 8.43 5.13
CA GLN A 395 -27.37 9.48 5.89
C GLN A 395 -26.74 9.65 7.27
N GLY A 396 -26.41 10.88 7.68
CA GLY A 396 -25.81 11.18 9.00
C GLY A 396 -24.89 12.40 9.03
N ASN A 397 -24.04 12.49 10.06
CA ASN A 397 -23.02 13.55 10.24
C ASN A 397 -21.83 13.36 9.27
N LEU A 398 -22.08 13.56 7.98
CA LEU A 398 -21.08 13.49 6.93
C LEU A 398 -20.31 14.81 6.80
N LYS A 399 -19.01 14.74 6.52
CA LYS A 399 -18.20 15.94 6.26
C LYS A 399 -18.62 16.53 4.91
N GLN A 400 -18.83 17.84 4.86
CA GLN A 400 -19.23 18.54 3.63
C GLN A 400 -18.29 18.24 2.44
N ARG A 401 -16.98 18.17 2.69
CA ARG A 401 -15.98 17.83 1.66
C ARG A 401 -16.20 16.46 1.02
N ASP A 402 -16.71 15.49 1.77
CA ASP A 402 -16.95 14.13 1.26
C ASP A 402 -18.19 14.11 0.37
N ILE A 403 -19.24 14.83 0.79
CA ILE A 403 -20.47 15.03 0.01
C ILE A 403 -20.15 15.72 -1.32
N ASP A 404 -19.39 16.82 -1.27
CA ASP A 404 -19.04 17.61 -2.45
C ASP A 404 -18.24 16.77 -3.47
N ALA A 405 -17.30 15.95 -2.99
CA ALA A 405 -16.50 15.06 -3.83
C ALA A 405 -17.37 14.00 -4.52
N VAL A 406 -18.26 13.31 -3.79
CA VAL A 406 -19.16 12.31 -4.37
C VAL A 406 -20.13 12.95 -5.38
N ARG A 407 -20.69 14.11 -5.06
CA ARG A 407 -21.57 14.86 -5.97
C ARG A 407 -20.85 15.36 -7.22
N ALA A 408 -19.58 15.71 -7.13
CA ALA A 408 -18.78 16.05 -8.30
C ALA A 408 -18.68 14.86 -9.26
N VAL A 409 -18.34 13.67 -8.75
CA VAL A 409 -18.27 12.44 -9.55
C VAL A 409 -19.64 12.04 -10.11
N LEU A 410 -20.73 12.17 -9.36
CA LEU A 410 -22.08 11.90 -9.88
C LEU A 410 -22.45 12.80 -11.05
N ARG A 411 -22.13 14.10 -10.98
CA ARG A 411 -22.38 15.05 -12.06
C ARG A 411 -21.55 14.74 -13.31
N GLU A 412 -20.34 14.23 -13.11
CA GLU A 412 -19.47 13.76 -14.19
C GLU A 412 -20.05 12.52 -14.89
N LEU A 413 -20.47 11.51 -14.12
CA LEU A 413 -20.96 10.24 -14.66
C LEU A 413 -22.39 10.33 -15.22
N VAL A 414 -23.22 11.19 -14.65
CA VAL A 414 -24.61 11.42 -15.05
C VAL A 414 -24.86 12.93 -15.18
N PRO A 415 -24.49 13.54 -16.32
CA PRO A 415 -24.75 14.96 -16.55
C PRO A 415 -26.25 15.25 -16.55
N PRO A 416 -26.70 16.37 -15.98
CA PRO A 416 -28.09 16.79 -16.10
C PRO A 416 -28.45 16.94 -17.58
N ARG A 417 -29.63 16.46 -17.97
CA ARG A 417 -30.12 16.63 -19.35
C ARG A 417 -30.17 18.13 -19.64
N CYS A 418 -29.36 18.59 -20.59
CA CYS A 418 -29.55 19.92 -21.18
C CYS A 418 -30.89 19.88 -21.90
N HIS A 419 -31.86 20.64 -21.40
CA HIS A 419 -33.15 20.84 -22.03
C HIS A 419 -33.05 21.90 -23.12
#